data_AF-A0A6I0DY88-F1
#
_entry.id   AF-A0A6I0DY88-F1
#
_cell.length_a   1.000
_cell.length_b   1.000
_cell.length_c   1.000
_cell.angle_alpha   90.00
_cell.angle_beta   90.00
_cell.angle_gamma   90.00
#
_symmetry.space_group_name_H-M   'P 1'
#
loop_
_entity.id
_entity.type
_entity.pdbx_description
1 polymer ?
#
loop_
_entity_poly.entity_id
_entity_poly.type
_entity_poly.pdbx_seq_one_letter_code
_entity_poly.pdbx_strand_id
1 'polypeptide(L)' 'MEFTAQIIAGFLGGTVEGDPNIKVHTVAKIEEGFSGSLSFLANPKYIPYIYTT' A
#
# COMPACT_ATOMS: atom_id res chain seq x y z
N MET A 1 11.32 3.38 -10.23
CA MET A 1 11.33 4.61 -9.40
C MET A 1 10.79 4.20 -8.04
N GLU A 2 11.51 4.47 -6.95
CA GLU A 2 11.10 4.10 -5.59
C GLU A 2 10.51 5.32 -4.87
N PHE A 3 9.42 5.12 -4.13
CA PHE A 3 8.80 6.10 -3.27
C PHE A 3 8.73 5.57 -1.84
N THR A 4 8.71 6.45 -0.85
CA THR A 4 8.39 6.05 0.53
C THR A 4 6.89 6.17 0.77
N ALA A 5 6.36 5.40 1.73
CA ALA A 5 4.98 5.57 2.18
C ALA A 5 4.67 7.01 2.58
N GLN A 6 5.61 7.71 3.22
CA GLN A 6 5.46 9.12 3.60
C GLN A 6 5.26 10.06 2.39
N ILE A 7 6.00 9.83 1.30
CA ILE A 7 5.87 10.63 0.08
C ILE A 7 4.48 10.41 -0.54
N ILE A 8 4.05 9.15 -0.65
CA ILE A 8 2.75 8.78 -1.19
C ILE A 8 1.61 9.41 -0.38
N ALA A 9 1.69 9.31 0.95
CA ALA A 9 0.71 9.91 1.85
C ALA A 9 0.65 11.44 1.69
N GLY A 10 1.81 12.10 1.56
CA GLY A 10 1.88 13.55 1.32
C GLY A 10 1.20 13.98 0.03
N PHE A 11 1.35 13.21 -1.06
CA PHE A 11 0.66 13.49 -2.33
C PHE A 11 -0.86 13.27 -2.26
N LEU A 12 -1.32 12.31 -1.46
CA LEU A 12 -2.73 11.94 -1.36
C LEU A 12 -3.47 12.65 -0.21
N GLY A 13 -2.77 13.43 0.61
CA GLY A 13 -3.32 14.00 1.85
C GLY A 13 -3.71 12.91 2.87
N GLY A 14 -3.04 11.75 2.81
CA GLY A 14 -3.30 10.61 3.69
C GLY A 14 -2.40 10.62 4.93
N THR A 15 -2.70 9.71 5.85
CA THR A 15 -1.90 9.41 7.04
C THR A 15 -1.23 8.05 6.90
N VAL A 16 0.01 7.93 7.38
CA VAL A 16 0.71 6.65 7.43
C VAL A 16 0.52 6.02 8.80
N GLU A 17 -0.02 4.81 8.84
CA GLU A 17 0.02 3.93 10.00
C GLU A 17 1.06 2.83 9.72
N GLY A 18 2.16 2.78 10.49
CA GLY A 18 3.29 1.86 10.27
C GLY A 18 4.61 2.58 10.02
N ASP A 19 5.51 1.96 9.22
CA ASP A 19 6.82 2.54 8.88
C ASP A 19 6.71 3.55 7.72
N PRO A 20 6.93 4.86 7.95
CA PRO A 20 6.86 5.88 6.90
C PRO A 20 7.98 5.78 5.86
N ASN A 21 9.07 5.09 6.17
CA ASN A 21 10.25 4.96 5.32
C ASN A 21 10.20 3.73 4.41
N ILE A 22 9.17 2.88 4.54
CA ILE A 22 9.04 1.69 3.70
C ILE A 22 9.01 2.08 2.23
N LYS A 23 9.80 1.36 1.43
CA LYS A 23 9.94 1.60 0.00
C LYS A 23 8.84 0.90 -0.76
N VAL A 24 8.24 1.63 -1.69
CA VAL A 24 7.22 1.18 -2.63
C VAL A 24 7.72 1.48 -4.04
N HIS A 25 7.67 0.48 -4.92
CA HIS A 25 8.20 0.61 -6.28
C HIS A 25 7.25 0.11 -7.37
N THR A 26 6.09 -0.44 -6.99
CA THR A 26 5.10 -0.95 -7.93
C THR A 26 3.70 -0.97 -7.31
N VAL A 27 2.70 -1.26 -8.14
CA VAL A 27 1.31 -1.49 -7.74
C VAL A 27 0.96 -2.95 -7.99
N ALA A 28 0.18 -3.56 -7.12
CA ALA A 28 -0.34 -4.91 -7.28
C ALA A 28 -1.83 -4.94 -6.93
N LYS A 29 -2.52 -6.02 -7.29
CA LYS A 29 -3.82 -6.30 -6.70
C LYS A 29 -3.62 -6.69 -5.25
N ILE A 30 -4.60 -6.39 -4.39
CA ILE A 30 -4.53 -6.73 -2.96
C ILE A 30 -4.39 -8.23 -2.70
N GLU A 31 -4.91 -9.08 -3.59
CA GLU A 31 -4.80 -10.55 -3.54
C GLU A 31 -3.45 -11.09 -4.03
N GLU A 32 -2.65 -10.26 -4.69
CA GLU A 32 -1.32 -10.56 -5.23
C GLU A 32 -0.26 -9.65 -4.56
N GLY A 33 -0.55 -9.14 -3.37
CA GLY A 33 0.34 -8.25 -2.63
C GLY A 33 1.69 -8.91 -2.33
N PHE A 34 2.75 -8.11 -2.38
CA PHE A 34 4.09 -8.51 -1.98
C PHE A 34 4.89 -7.31 -1.46
N SER A 35 6.02 -7.58 -0.81
CA SER A 35 6.90 -6.52 -0.27
C SER A 35 7.32 -5.53 -1.35
N GLY A 36 7.09 -4.24 -1.10
CA GLY A 36 7.40 -3.17 -2.06
C GLY A 36 6.28 -2.85 -3.06
N SER A 37 5.16 -3.58 -3.02
CA SER A 37 3.95 -3.27 -3.79
C SER A 37 2.96 -2.43 -2.98
N LEU A 38 2.30 -1.48 -3.64
CA LEU A 38 1.14 -0.77 -3.10
C LEU A 38 -0.14 -1.43 -3.60
N SER A 39 -1.05 -1.71 -2.67
CA SER A 39 -2.41 -2.18 -2.95
C SER A 39 -3.42 -1.30 -2.21
N PHE A 40 -4.69 -1.33 -2.63
CA PHE A 40 -5.75 -0.55 -1.99
C PHE A 40 -7.04 -1.36 -1.89
N LEU A 41 -7.84 -1.06 -0.86
CA LEU A 41 -9.16 -1.63 -0.67
C LEU A 41 -10.23 -0.65 -1.13
N ALA A 42 -10.74 -0.82 -2.35
CA ALA A 42 -11.87 -0.02 -2.85
C ALA A 42 -13.23 -0.73 -2.71
N ASN A 43 -13.24 -2.06 -2.65
CA ASN A 43 -14.46 -2.85 -2.54
C ASN A 43 -14.40 -3.78 -1.31
N PRO A 44 -15.38 -3.74 -0.40
CA PRO A 44 -15.43 -4.59 0.79
C PRO A 44 -15.28 -6.10 0.52
N LYS A 45 -15.60 -6.58 -0.68
CA LYS A 45 -15.41 -7.99 -1.05
C LYS A 45 -13.96 -8.49 -0.92
N TYR A 46 -12.98 -7.58 -0.91
CA TYR A 46 -11.56 -7.91 -0.78
C TYR A 46 -11.01 -7.79 0.65
N ILE A 47 -11.86 -7.54 1.65
CA ILE A 47 -11.45 -7.50 3.08
C ILE A 47 -10.64 -8.73 3.51
N PRO A 48 -10.95 -9.98 3.07
CA PRO A 48 -10.18 -11.16 3.46
C PRO A 48 -8.68 -11.08 3.14
N TYR A 49 -8.28 -10.26 2.16
CA TYR A 49 -6.89 -10.15 1.72
C TYR A 49 -6.05 -9.13 2.51
N ILE A 50 -6.65 -8.28 3.35
CA ILE A 50 -5.92 -7.17 4.02
C ILE A 50 -4.74 -7.67 4.88
N TYR A 51 -4.86 -8.87 5.46
CA TYR A 51 -3.90 -9.40 6.44
C TYR A 51 -3.27 -10.73 6.04
N THR A 52 -3.55 -11.22 4.84
CA THR A 52 -3.11 -12.55 4.41
C THR A 52 -2.09 -12.51 3.28
N THR A 53 -1.91 -11.35 2.63
CA THR A 53 -0.95 -11.14 1.53
C THR A 53 0.31 -10.42 1.99
#